data_AF-A0A970ND39-F1
#
_entry.id   AF-A0A970ND39-F1
#
_cell.length_a   1.000
_cell.length_b   1.000
_cell.length_c   1.000
_cell.angle_alpha   90.00
_cell.angle_beta   90.00
_cell.angle_gamma   90.00
#
_symmetry.space_group_name_H-M   'P 1'
#
loop_
_entity.id
_entity.type
_entity.pdbx_description
1 polymer ?
#
loop_
_entity_poly.entity_id
_entity_poly.type
_entity_poly.pdbx_seq_one_letter_code
_entity_poly.pdbx_strand_id
1 'polypeptide(L)'
;MASNFAINNIRDYEFIIGEWLPTEGVFNYPQFADYYSRDDIKAVLGPILKMCKELIEPTNNENETHPVVYKDGKVTLPPSYGPLFKKLQSEGWGTSNIDTSEGAMVMPEMLHSAVWELICAANPTFMPYVLLTSGAADLIQSYGDDKLKAMFLPKMMDGTWAGTMCLTAPSAGSDVGDILARAYPTDDPRIFKIKGNKIFITGGDNDFTENIIHLYLARIEGSNYGT
;
A
#
# COMPACT_ATOMS: atom_id res chain seq x y z
N MET A 1 14.31 26.97 -1.65
CA MET A 1 13.53 25.81 -1.19
C MET A 1 14.53 24.83 -0.63
N ALA A 2 14.55 24.62 0.69
CA ALA A 2 15.37 23.57 1.25
C ALA A 2 14.64 22.25 0.95
N SER A 3 15.10 21.52 -0.07
CA SER A 3 14.68 20.14 -0.30
C SER A 3 15.22 19.31 0.85
N ASN A 4 14.35 18.83 1.74
CA ASN A 4 14.75 17.94 2.84
C ASN A 4 14.85 16.48 2.39
N PHE A 5 14.57 16.20 1.11
CA PHE A 5 14.81 14.88 0.53
C PHE A 5 16.32 14.58 0.50
N ALA A 6 16.75 13.67 1.37
CA ALA A 6 18.17 13.33 1.54
C ALA A 6 18.75 12.55 0.34
N ILE A 7 17.90 11.89 -0.46
CA ILE A 7 18.34 11.01 -1.53
C ILE A 7 18.58 11.80 -2.82
N ASN A 8 19.85 12.07 -3.09
CA ASN A 8 20.26 12.91 -4.22
C ASN A 8 20.58 12.12 -5.50
N ASN A 9 20.91 10.83 -5.39
CA ASN A 9 21.20 9.95 -6.52
C ASN A 9 20.84 8.50 -6.16
N ILE A 10 20.90 7.61 -7.15
CA ILE A 10 20.57 6.18 -7.00
C ILE A 10 21.80 5.27 -6.93
N ARG A 11 23.00 5.81 -6.75
CA ARG A 11 24.26 5.04 -6.89
C ARG A 11 24.33 3.87 -5.92
N ASP A 12 23.84 4.08 -4.69
CA ASP A 12 23.84 3.04 -3.67
C ASP A 12 22.86 1.90 -4.01
N TYR A 13 21.69 2.24 -4.57
CA TYR A 13 20.77 1.23 -5.11
C TYR A 13 21.37 0.48 -6.31
N GLU A 14 22.04 1.19 -7.23
CA GLU A 14 22.77 0.55 -8.35
C GLU A 14 23.86 -0.39 -7.84
N PHE A 15 24.55 -0.05 -6.76
CA PHE A 15 25.54 -0.93 -6.12
C PHE A 15 24.87 -2.14 -5.46
N ILE A 16 23.89 -1.92 -4.58
CA ILE A 16 23.22 -2.97 -3.82
C ILE A 16 22.53 -3.96 -4.77
N ILE A 17 21.70 -3.44 -5.68
CA ILE A 17 20.89 -4.26 -6.60
C ILE A 17 21.74 -4.71 -7.79
N GLY A 18 22.62 -3.89 -8.35
CA GLY A 18 23.34 -4.26 -9.57
C GLY A 18 24.63 -5.03 -9.35
N GLU A 19 25.30 -4.86 -8.21
CA GLU A 19 26.66 -5.35 -7.98
C GLU A 19 26.78 -6.29 -6.78
N TRP A 20 26.05 -6.05 -5.69
CA TRP A 20 26.19 -6.79 -4.43
C TRP A 20 25.22 -7.98 -4.29
N LEU A 21 23.93 -7.79 -4.59
CA LEU A 21 22.93 -8.86 -4.56
C LEU A 21 23.10 -9.83 -5.74
N PRO A 22 22.67 -11.11 -5.59
CA PRO A 22 22.72 -12.12 -6.65
C PRO A 22 21.61 -11.92 -7.69
N THR A 23 21.53 -10.72 -8.27
CA THR A 23 20.38 -10.22 -9.05
C THR A 23 20.08 -10.98 -10.31
N GLU A 24 21.12 -11.46 -11.01
CA GLU A 24 20.93 -12.34 -12.18
C GLU A 24 20.17 -13.61 -11.81
N GLY A 25 20.37 -14.14 -10.60
CA GLY A 25 19.63 -15.32 -10.14
C GLY A 25 18.13 -15.03 -10.04
N VAL A 26 17.75 -13.80 -9.66
CA VAL A 26 16.35 -13.37 -9.60
C VAL A 26 15.83 -13.09 -11.02
N PHE A 27 16.56 -12.33 -11.83
CA PHE A 27 16.10 -11.99 -13.18
C PHE A 27 15.97 -13.21 -14.10
N ASN A 28 16.69 -14.30 -13.85
CA ASN A 28 16.54 -15.54 -14.60
C ASN A 28 15.28 -16.38 -14.27
N TYR A 29 14.44 -15.98 -13.30
CA TYR A 29 13.15 -16.65 -13.11
C TYR A 29 12.23 -16.41 -14.32
N PRO A 30 11.39 -17.38 -14.73
CA PRO A 30 10.52 -17.25 -15.90
C PRO A 30 9.64 -16.00 -15.91
N GLN A 31 9.25 -15.51 -14.73
CA GLN A 31 8.44 -14.29 -14.59
C GLN A 31 9.19 -13.01 -14.97
N PHE A 32 10.53 -12.99 -14.92
CA PHE A 32 11.34 -11.78 -15.06
C PHE A 32 12.33 -11.82 -16.25
N ALA A 33 12.67 -13.01 -16.74
CA ALA A 33 13.76 -13.23 -17.70
C ALA A 33 13.60 -12.45 -19.02
N ASP A 34 12.36 -12.22 -19.46
CA ASP A 34 12.07 -11.49 -20.70
C ASP A 34 11.89 -9.97 -20.49
N TYR A 35 11.90 -9.50 -19.23
CA TYR A 35 11.49 -8.14 -18.87
C TYR A 35 12.55 -7.35 -18.10
N TYR A 36 13.44 -8.02 -17.36
CA TYR A 36 14.40 -7.36 -16.47
C TYR A 36 15.82 -7.88 -16.66
N SER A 37 16.73 -6.92 -16.75
CA SER A 37 18.18 -7.10 -16.77
C SER A 37 18.83 -6.08 -15.83
N ARG A 38 20.13 -6.22 -15.54
CA ARG A 38 20.86 -5.23 -14.73
C ARG A 38 20.79 -3.81 -15.30
N ASP A 39 20.72 -3.67 -16.61
CA ASP A 39 20.66 -2.36 -17.27
C ASP A 39 19.33 -1.64 -16.98
N ASP A 40 18.28 -2.39 -16.64
CA ASP A 40 16.96 -1.85 -16.32
C ASP A 40 16.87 -1.24 -14.91
N ILE A 41 17.82 -1.56 -14.01
CA ILE A 41 17.84 -1.00 -12.64
C ILE A 41 17.80 0.53 -12.69
N LYS A 42 18.66 1.12 -13.53
CA LYS A 42 18.72 2.58 -13.70
C LYS A 42 17.48 3.11 -14.42
N ALA A 43 16.97 2.37 -15.39
CA ALA A 43 15.78 2.75 -16.15
C ALA A 43 14.51 2.79 -15.27
N VAL A 44 14.44 1.94 -14.24
CA VAL A 44 13.36 1.92 -13.25
C VAL A 44 13.57 3.00 -12.17
N LEU A 45 14.77 3.05 -11.57
CA LEU A 45 15.01 3.91 -10.40
C LEU A 45 15.23 5.38 -10.74
N GLY A 46 15.70 5.71 -11.95
CA GLY A 46 15.90 7.09 -12.39
C GLY A 46 14.60 7.90 -12.45
N PRO A 47 13.56 7.43 -13.17
CA PRO A 47 12.26 8.10 -13.24
C PRO A 47 11.60 8.28 -11.88
N ILE A 48 11.63 7.27 -11.01
CA ILE A 48 11.02 7.41 -9.68
C ILE A 48 11.79 8.38 -8.79
N LEU A 49 13.13 8.42 -8.85
CA LEU A 49 13.91 9.44 -8.14
C LEU A 49 13.51 10.86 -8.58
N LYS A 50 13.31 11.05 -9.89
CA LYS A 50 12.86 12.34 -10.43
C LYS A 50 11.46 12.69 -9.91
N MET A 51 10.52 11.75 -9.94
CA MET A 51 9.18 11.95 -9.38
C MET A 51 9.23 12.27 -7.88
N CYS A 52 10.08 11.58 -7.13
CA CYS A 52 10.27 11.84 -5.70
C CYS A 52 10.68 13.28 -5.44
N LYS A 53 11.63 13.81 -6.22
CA LYS A 53 12.12 15.20 -6.10
C LYS A 53 11.13 16.25 -6.57
N GLU A 54 10.51 16.02 -7.72
CA GLU A 54 9.72 17.05 -8.40
C GLU A 54 8.25 17.07 -7.97
N LEU A 55 7.74 15.94 -7.46
CA LEU A 55 6.32 15.77 -7.17
C LEU A 55 6.05 15.31 -5.73
N ILE A 56 6.69 14.24 -5.25
CA ILE A 56 6.31 13.64 -3.96
C ILE A 56 6.83 14.48 -2.78
N GLU A 57 8.11 14.84 -2.72
CA GLU A 57 8.64 15.59 -1.58
C GLU A 57 7.97 16.97 -1.36
N PRO A 58 7.60 17.74 -2.41
CA PRO A 58 6.83 18.96 -2.21
C PRO A 58 5.54 18.76 -1.42
N THR A 59 4.87 17.60 -1.56
CA THR A 59 3.66 17.27 -0.78
C THR A 59 3.95 17.00 0.70
N ASN A 60 5.16 16.56 1.05
CA ASN A 60 5.55 16.36 2.45
C ASN A 60 5.63 17.70 3.21
N ASN A 61 6.13 18.74 2.53
CA ASN A 61 6.18 20.09 3.11
C ASN A 61 4.78 20.72 3.23
N GLU A 62 3.83 20.36 2.34
CA GLU A 62 2.44 20.85 2.40
C GLU A 62 1.75 20.49 3.72
N ASN A 63 2.10 19.34 4.32
CA ASN A 63 1.52 18.81 5.55
C ASN A 63 1.55 19.78 6.73
N GLU A 64 2.58 20.63 6.82
CA GLU A 64 2.71 21.64 7.87
C GLU A 64 1.63 22.74 7.75
N THR A 65 1.22 23.04 6.52
CA THR A 65 0.24 24.10 6.23
C THR A 65 -1.18 23.57 6.05
N HIS A 66 -1.33 22.30 5.70
CA HIS A 66 -2.61 21.63 5.50
C HIS A 66 -2.64 20.33 6.33
N PRO A 67 -2.65 20.41 7.67
CA PRO A 67 -2.69 19.22 8.51
C PRO A 67 -3.99 18.44 8.29
N VAL A 68 -3.96 17.15 8.61
CA VAL A 68 -5.16 16.31 8.59
C VAL A 68 -6.16 16.83 9.62
N VAL A 69 -7.41 17.03 9.19
CA VAL A 69 -8.50 17.49 10.03
C VAL A 69 -9.59 16.44 10.09
N TYR A 70 -10.09 16.13 11.29
CA TYR A 70 -11.32 15.37 11.48
C TYR A 70 -12.39 16.29 12.06
N LYS A 71 -13.50 16.46 11.33
CA LYS A 71 -14.62 17.30 11.75
C LYS A 71 -15.93 16.71 11.25
N ASP A 72 -16.93 16.64 12.13
CA ASP A 72 -18.29 16.20 11.81
C ASP A 72 -18.37 14.84 11.08
N GLY A 73 -17.49 13.90 11.46
CA GLY A 73 -17.47 12.56 10.87
C GLY A 73 -16.69 12.43 9.56
N LYS A 74 -16.00 13.49 9.11
CA LYS A 74 -15.22 13.51 7.88
C LYS A 74 -13.75 13.82 8.15
N VAL A 75 -12.85 13.03 7.57
CA VAL A 75 -11.43 13.37 7.47
C VAL A 75 -11.17 14.22 6.22
N THR A 76 -10.36 15.28 6.36
CA THR A 76 -9.80 16.07 5.26
C THR A 76 -8.29 15.98 5.30
N LEU A 77 -7.69 15.58 4.18
CA LEU A 77 -6.24 15.45 4.02
C LEU A 77 -5.63 16.65 3.28
N PRO A 78 -4.29 16.76 3.27
CA PRO A 78 -3.61 17.69 2.36
C PRO A 78 -4.13 17.54 0.92
N PRO A 79 -4.49 18.66 0.24
CA PRO A 79 -5.12 18.61 -1.08
C PRO A 79 -4.32 17.86 -2.16
N SER A 80 -2.98 17.79 -2.02
CA SER A 80 -2.13 17.07 -2.97
C SER A 80 -2.22 15.54 -2.89
N TYR A 81 -2.72 14.98 -1.78
CA TYR A 81 -2.69 13.52 -1.55
C TYR A 81 -3.53 12.76 -2.56
N GLY A 82 -4.75 13.22 -2.83
CA GLY A 82 -5.63 12.59 -3.82
C GLY A 82 -5.04 12.52 -5.23
N PRO A 83 -4.62 13.67 -5.81
CA PRO A 83 -3.94 13.70 -7.10
C PRO A 83 -2.67 12.84 -7.14
N LEU A 84 -1.87 12.87 -6.08
CA LEU A 84 -0.64 12.07 -6.00
C LEU A 84 -0.93 10.56 -5.95
N PHE A 85 -1.91 10.15 -5.14
CA PHE A 85 -2.36 8.75 -5.06
C PHE A 85 -2.83 8.23 -6.41
N LYS A 86 -3.72 8.97 -7.09
CA LYS A 86 -4.20 8.58 -8.43
C LYS A 86 -3.08 8.49 -9.46
N LYS A 87 -2.14 9.43 -9.43
CA LYS A 87 -0.99 9.44 -10.35
C LYS A 87 -0.11 8.21 -10.16
N LEU A 88 0.28 7.89 -8.92
CA LEU A 88 1.09 6.71 -8.63
C LEU A 88 0.40 5.42 -9.03
N GLN A 89 -0.90 5.30 -8.78
CA GLN A 89 -1.69 4.13 -9.21
C GLN A 89 -1.70 4.02 -10.74
N SER A 90 -2.01 5.12 -11.45
CA SER A 90 -2.10 5.13 -12.91
C SER A 90 -0.78 4.86 -13.64
N GLU A 91 0.35 5.18 -13.01
CA GLU A 91 1.69 4.96 -13.58
C GLU A 91 2.29 3.62 -13.16
N GLY A 92 1.55 2.80 -12.41
CA GLY A 92 1.99 1.47 -11.98
C GLY A 92 2.97 1.46 -10.81
N TRP A 93 3.08 2.56 -10.06
CA TRP A 93 3.94 2.68 -8.87
C TRP A 93 3.22 2.34 -7.56
N GLY A 94 1.96 1.91 -7.64
CA GLY A 94 1.11 1.59 -6.48
C GLY A 94 0.77 0.10 -6.39
N THR A 95 -0.51 -0.21 -6.53
CA THR A 95 -1.10 -1.52 -6.26
C THR A 95 -0.95 -2.50 -7.42
N SER A 96 -0.58 -2.06 -8.62
CA SER A 96 -0.45 -2.95 -9.79
C SER A 96 0.62 -4.03 -9.65
N ASN A 97 1.63 -3.86 -8.79
CA ASN A 97 2.71 -4.85 -8.62
C ASN A 97 2.25 -6.18 -7.98
N ILE A 98 1.01 -6.25 -7.48
CA ILE A 98 0.40 -7.47 -6.92
C ILE A 98 -0.41 -8.27 -7.95
N ASP A 99 -0.47 -7.81 -9.20
CA ASP A 99 -1.22 -8.49 -10.26
C ASP A 99 -0.58 -9.84 -10.60
N THR A 100 -1.36 -10.91 -10.51
CA THR A 100 -0.92 -12.28 -10.82
C THR A 100 -1.55 -12.81 -12.11
N SER A 101 -2.17 -11.94 -12.92
CA SER A 101 -2.73 -12.31 -14.21
C SER A 101 -1.64 -12.69 -15.21
N GLU A 102 -1.98 -13.55 -16.16
CA GLU A 102 -1.05 -13.99 -17.18
C GLU A 102 -0.59 -12.80 -18.04
N GLY A 103 0.73 -12.59 -18.12
CA GLY A 103 1.33 -11.46 -18.84
C GLY A 103 1.41 -10.15 -18.06
N ALA A 104 1.01 -10.13 -16.77
CA ALA A 104 1.23 -8.96 -15.91
C ALA A 104 2.73 -8.67 -15.76
N MET A 105 3.13 -7.45 -16.08
CA MET A 105 4.50 -6.97 -15.88
C MET A 105 4.62 -6.40 -14.47
N VAL A 106 5.11 -7.23 -13.55
CA VAL A 106 5.38 -6.85 -12.16
C VAL A 106 6.88 -6.84 -11.89
N MET A 107 7.33 -5.92 -11.04
CA MET A 107 8.71 -5.79 -10.63
C MET A 107 9.12 -6.92 -9.67
N PRO A 108 10.34 -7.44 -9.79
CA PRO A 108 11.00 -8.21 -8.74
C PRO A 108 10.99 -7.43 -7.42
N GLU A 109 10.74 -8.14 -6.31
CA GLU A 109 10.57 -7.53 -4.99
C GLU A 109 11.74 -6.62 -4.58
N MET A 110 12.97 -6.95 -4.98
CA MET A 110 14.15 -6.12 -4.72
C MET A 110 14.12 -4.76 -5.42
N LEU A 111 13.59 -4.69 -6.65
CA LEU A 111 13.40 -3.42 -7.37
C LEU A 111 12.21 -2.65 -6.80
N HIS A 112 11.11 -3.35 -6.55
CA HIS A 112 9.91 -2.78 -5.95
C HIS A 112 10.19 -2.16 -4.57
N SER A 113 10.98 -2.84 -3.73
CA SER A 113 11.44 -2.35 -2.43
C SER A 113 12.23 -1.05 -2.55
N ALA A 114 13.12 -0.93 -3.54
CA ALA A 114 13.89 0.29 -3.77
C ALA A 114 13.00 1.47 -4.24
N VAL A 115 12.01 1.20 -5.10
CA VAL A 115 10.98 2.19 -5.48
C VAL A 115 10.23 2.66 -4.23
N TRP A 116 9.78 1.74 -3.38
CA TRP A 116 9.07 2.07 -2.14
C TRP A 116 9.92 2.86 -1.16
N GLU A 117 11.20 2.51 -1.01
CA GLU A 117 12.12 3.24 -0.15
C GLU A 117 12.27 4.71 -0.60
N LEU A 118 12.42 4.95 -1.91
CA LEU A 118 12.51 6.30 -2.47
C LEU A 118 11.24 7.12 -2.18
N ILE A 119 10.06 6.54 -2.39
CA ILE A 119 8.77 7.23 -2.14
C ILE A 119 8.58 7.47 -0.63
N CYS A 120 8.87 6.48 0.22
CA CYS A 120 8.84 6.60 1.68
C CYS A 120 9.75 7.73 2.17
N ALA A 121 10.97 7.82 1.65
CA ALA A 121 11.92 8.85 2.02
C ALA A 121 11.48 10.26 1.55
N ALA A 122 10.73 10.35 0.44
CA ALA A 122 10.23 11.61 -0.09
C ALA A 122 9.02 12.14 0.69
N ASN A 123 8.06 11.27 1.03
CA ASN A 123 6.94 11.61 1.89
C ASN A 123 6.51 10.40 2.74
N PRO A 124 7.04 10.26 3.97
CA PRO A 124 6.74 9.12 4.84
C PRO A 124 5.30 9.13 5.38
N THR A 125 4.60 10.26 5.29
CA THR A 125 3.22 10.39 5.79
C THR A 125 2.17 10.10 4.71
N PHE A 126 2.52 10.30 3.43
CA PHE A 126 1.69 9.94 2.28
C PHE A 126 1.84 8.45 1.89
N MET A 127 3.07 7.94 1.88
CA MET A 127 3.33 6.58 1.38
C MET A 127 2.48 5.48 2.03
N PRO A 128 2.12 5.54 3.34
CA PRO A 128 1.22 4.56 3.94
C PRO A 128 -0.11 4.36 3.22
N TYR A 129 -0.69 5.38 2.57
CA TYR A 129 -1.96 5.23 1.83
C TYR A 129 -1.81 4.31 0.62
N VAL A 130 -0.66 4.36 -0.07
CA VAL A 130 -0.34 3.45 -1.18
C VAL A 130 -0.04 2.06 -0.63
N LEU A 131 0.84 1.95 0.37
CA LEU A 131 1.26 0.67 0.98
C LEU A 131 0.08 -0.14 1.52
N LEU A 132 -0.82 0.51 2.25
CA LEU A 132 -1.98 -0.15 2.85
C LEU A 132 -3.01 -0.59 1.81
N THR A 133 -3.16 0.19 0.74
CA THR A 133 -4.01 -0.22 -0.39
C THR A 133 -3.43 -1.43 -1.09
N SER A 134 -2.12 -1.43 -1.37
CA SER A 134 -1.43 -2.56 -1.99
C SER A 134 -1.47 -3.81 -1.11
N GLY A 135 -1.18 -3.71 0.18
CA GLY A 135 -1.25 -4.84 1.10
C GLY A 135 -2.68 -5.38 1.30
N ALA A 136 -3.68 -4.50 1.31
CA ALA A 136 -5.07 -4.94 1.39
C ALA A 136 -5.54 -5.65 0.12
N ALA A 137 -5.14 -5.13 -1.04
CA ALA A 137 -5.41 -5.77 -2.32
C ALA A 137 -4.69 -7.13 -2.43
N ASP A 138 -3.44 -7.22 -1.98
CA ASP A 138 -2.65 -8.46 -2.02
C ASP A 138 -3.29 -9.58 -1.20
N LEU A 139 -3.83 -9.25 -0.03
CA LEU A 139 -4.56 -10.22 0.79
C LEU A 139 -5.83 -10.72 0.08
N ILE A 140 -6.54 -9.85 -0.65
CA ILE A 140 -7.70 -10.25 -1.47
C ILE A 140 -7.26 -11.07 -2.68
N GLN A 141 -6.15 -10.70 -3.34
CA GLN A 141 -5.57 -11.44 -4.47
C GLN A 141 -5.14 -12.85 -4.05
N SER A 142 -4.56 -12.98 -2.87
CA SER A 142 -4.04 -14.25 -2.35
C SER A 142 -5.13 -15.17 -1.80
N TYR A 143 -6.08 -14.63 -1.03
CA TYR A 143 -7.03 -15.44 -0.24
C TYR A 143 -8.50 -15.23 -0.61
N GLY A 144 -8.82 -14.22 -1.42
CA GLY A 144 -10.17 -14.01 -1.92
C GLY A 144 -10.57 -15.09 -2.93
N ASP A 145 -11.87 -15.35 -3.05
CA ASP A 145 -12.39 -16.10 -4.19
C ASP A 145 -12.58 -15.18 -5.40
N ASP A 146 -12.89 -15.76 -6.56
CA ASP A 146 -13.03 -15.00 -7.82
C ASP A 146 -14.08 -13.88 -7.73
N LYS A 147 -15.13 -14.09 -6.93
CA LYS A 147 -16.16 -13.07 -6.69
C LYS A 147 -15.61 -11.87 -5.92
N LEU A 148 -14.84 -12.09 -4.85
CA LEU A 148 -14.20 -11.01 -4.10
C LEU A 148 -13.14 -10.29 -4.95
N LYS A 149 -12.32 -11.05 -5.69
CA LYS A 149 -11.30 -10.50 -6.59
C LYS A 149 -11.92 -9.57 -7.63
N ALA A 150 -12.92 -10.04 -8.36
CA ALA A 150 -13.62 -9.25 -9.38
C ALA A 150 -14.34 -8.02 -8.81
N MET A 151 -14.77 -8.07 -7.54
CA MET A 151 -15.47 -6.98 -6.89
C MET A 151 -14.52 -5.86 -6.43
N PHE A 152 -13.37 -6.21 -5.86
CA PHE A 152 -12.51 -5.25 -5.16
C PHE A 152 -11.27 -4.85 -5.94
N LEU A 153 -10.57 -5.80 -6.56
CA LEU A 153 -9.23 -5.56 -7.11
C LEU A 153 -9.19 -4.49 -8.20
N PRO A 154 -10.10 -4.45 -9.20
CA PRO A 154 -10.01 -3.46 -10.27
C PRO A 154 -9.99 -2.02 -9.74
N LYS A 155 -10.85 -1.73 -8.76
CA LYS A 155 -10.97 -0.39 -8.15
C LYS A 155 -9.87 -0.06 -7.15
N MET A 156 -9.26 -1.06 -6.54
CA MET A 156 -8.09 -0.85 -5.67
C MET A 156 -6.83 -0.63 -6.51
N MET A 157 -6.70 -1.33 -7.65
CA MET A 157 -5.58 -1.21 -8.58
C MET A 157 -5.57 0.11 -9.35
N ASP A 158 -6.73 0.63 -9.75
CA ASP A 158 -6.83 1.92 -10.44
C ASP A 158 -6.82 3.15 -9.51
N GLY A 159 -6.84 2.92 -8.19
CA GLY A 159 -6.86 3.98 -7.17
C GLY A 159 -8.21 4.65 -6.94
N THR A 160 -9.31 4.11 -7.47
CA THR A 160 -10.67 4.57 -7.16
C THR A 160 -11.00 4.30 -5.70
N TRP A 161 -10.56 3.15 -5.18
CA TRP A 161 -10.73 2.70 -3.80
C TRP A 161 -9.38 2.57 -3.11
N ALA A 162 -9.33 2.93 -1.82
CA ALA A 162 -8.19 2.67 -0.96
C ALA A 162 -8.38 1.37 -0.17
N GLY A 163 -7.34 0.92 0.51
CA GLY A 163 -7.40 -0.19 1.46
C GLY A 163 -6.67 0.13 2.77
N THR A 164 -7.07 -0.55 3.84
CA THR A 164 -6.41 -0.48 5.15
C THR A 164 -6.57 -1.77 5.94
N MET A 165 -5.79 -1.91 7.01
CA MET A 165 -5.79 -3.06 7.91
C MET A 165 -6.24 -2.64 9.32
N CYS A 166 -7.26 -3.30 9.85
CA CYS A 166 -7.85 -2.95 11.15
C CYS A 166 -7.63 -4.04 12.20
N LEU A 167 -6.46 -4.00 12.87
CA LEU A 167 -6.03 -5.02 13.84
C LEU A 167 -6.14 -4.52 15.28
N THR A 168 -5.39 -3.48 15.63
CA THR A 168 -5.25 -2.95 16.99
C THR A 168 -6.57 -2.46 17.57
N ALA A 169 -6.83 -2.81 18.83
CA ALA A 169 -7.95 -2.32 19.63
C ALA A 169 -7.43 -1.69 20.93
N PRO A 170 -8.22 -0.86 21.65
CA PRO A 170 -7.78 -0.29 22.92
C PRO A 170 -7.34 -1.32 23.96
N SER A 171 -7.87 -2.53 23.89
CA SER A 171 -7.54 -3.64 24.78
C SER A 171 -6.41 -4.53 24.27
N ALA A 172 -5.95 -4.37 23.03
CA ALA A 172 -5.08 -5.33 22.35
C ALA A 172 -4.20 -4.64 21.27
N GLY A 173 -2.90 -4.59 21.54
CA GLY A 173 -1.85 -4.14 20.61
C GLY A 173 -1.00 -5.32 20.14
N SER A 174 0.18 -5.50 20.76
CA SER A 174 1.05 -6.65 20.50
C SER A 174 0.34 -7.99 20.75
N ASP A 175 -0.56 -8.03 21.74
CA ASP A 175 -1.39 -9.19 22.04
C ASP A 175 -2.70 -9.17 21.23
N VAL A 176 -2.57 -9.32 19.91
CA VAL A 176 -3.70 -9.18 18.98
C VAL A 176 -4.76 -10.28 19.17
N GLY A 177 -4.42 -11.40 19.80
CA GLY A 177 -5.34 -12.49 20.11
C GLY A 177 -6.46 -12.09 21.09
N ASP A 178 -6.21 -11.09 21.93
CA ASP A 178 -7.11 -10.58 22.97
C ASP A 178 -8.13 -9.55 22.48
N ILE A 179 -8.30 -9.41 21.16
CA ILE A 179 -9.33 -8.52 20.61
C ILE A 179 -10.75 -8.92 21.04
N LEU A 180 -11.51 -7.89 21.44
CA LEU A 180 -12.91 -8.03 21.83
C LEU A 180 -13.89 -7.87 20.66
N ALA A 181 -13.41 -7.44 19.48
CA ALA A 181 -14.25 -7.32 18.31
C ALA A 181 -14.82 -8.68 17.88
N ARG A 182 -16.11 -8.69 17.49
CA ARG A 182 -16.86 -9.90 17.15
C ARG A 182 -17.48 -9.81 15.76
N ALA A 183 -17.50 -10.95 15.08
CA ALA A 183 -18.20 -11.18 13.83
C ALA A 183 -19.40 -12.12 14.11
N TYR A 184 -20.61 -11.61 13.92
CA TYR A 184 -21.86 -12.34 14.12
C TYR A 184 -22.34 -12.87 12.77
N PRO A 185 -22.60 -14.18 12.62
CA PRO A 185 -23.05 -14.77 11.37
C PRO A 185 -24.40 -14.19 10.92
N THR A 186 -24.65 -14.21 9.62
CA THR A 186 -25.95 -13.90 9.01
C THR A 186 -26.50 -15.11 8.25
N ASP A 187 -27.63 -14.96 7.58
CA ASP A 187 -28.20 -16.01 6.72
C ASP A 187 -27.30 -16.32 5.51
N ASP A 188 -26.44 -15.38 5.10
CA ASP A 188 -25.36 -15.64 4.15
C ASP A 188 -24.08 -16.02 4.92
N PRO A 189 -23.52 -17.23 4.72
CA PRO A 189 -22.35 -17.71 5.44
C PRO A 189 -21.07 -16.92 5.13
N ARG A 190 -21.09 -16.03 4.13
CA ARG A 190 -19.97 -15.15 3.76
C ARG A 190 -20.12 -13.74 4.34
N ILE A 191 -21.28 -13.40 4.91
CA ILE A 191 -21.58 -12.07 5.43
C ILE A 191 -21.71 -12.17 6.95
N PHE A 192 -20.93 -11.33 7.63
CA PHE A 192 -20.96 -11.19 9.08
C PHE A 192 -21.31 -9.75 9.46
N LYS A 193 -22.08 -9.59 10.54
CA LYS A 193 -22.23 -8.29 11.19
C LYS A 193 -21.06 -8.10 12.14
N ILE A 194 -20.29 -7.04 11.96
CA ILE A 194 -19.11 -6.75 12.80
C ILE A 194 -19.51 -5.81 13.93
N LYS A 195 -19.12 -6.13 15.17
CA LYS A 195 -19.25 -5.23 16.33
C LYS A 195 -17.93 -5.17 17.08
N GLY A 196 -17.42 -3.95 17.24
CA GLY A 196 -16.19 -3.68 17.97
C GLY A 196 -15.55 -2.41 17.46
N ASN A 197 -14.51 -1.97 18.16
CA ASN A 197 -13.75 -0.77 17.83
C ASN A 197 -12.28 -1.10 17.62
N LYS A 198 -11.64 -0.30 16.77
CA LYS A 198 -10.21 -0.37 16.45
C LYS A 198 -9.60 1.01 16.65
N ILE A 199 -8.30 1.05 16.91
CA ILE A 199 -7.54 2.29 17.08
C ILE A 199 -6.22 2.21 16.30
N PHE A 200 -5.63 3.38 16.02
CA PHE A 200 -4.38 3.49 15.26
C PHE A 200 -4.47 2.88 13.86
N ILE A 201 -5.62 3.08 13.20
CA ILE A 201 -5.84 2.61 11.83
C ILE A 201 -5.38 3.70 10.87
N THR A 202 -4.13 3.57 10.41
CA THR A 202 -3.59 4.41 9.34
C THR A 202 -4.44 4.24 8.08
N GLY A 203 -4.74 5.33 7.37
CA GLY A 203 -5.63 5.28 6.21
C GLY A 203 -7.05 4.79 6.52
N GLY A 204 -7.48 4.87 7.78
CA GLY A 204 -8.82 4.46 8.20
C GLY A 204 -9.95 5.35 7.66
N ASP A 205 -9.63 6.53 7.14
CA ASP A 205 -10.55 7.38 6.41
C ASP A 205 -9.76 8.29 5.44
N ASN A 206 -10.41 8.80 4.40
CA ASN A 206 -9.86 9.83 3.51
C ASN A 206 -10.95 10.52 2.67
N ASP A 207 -10.65 11.68 2.09
CA ASP A 207 -11.57 12.46 1.25
C ASP A 207 -11.25 12.42 -0.26
N PHE A 208 -10.35 11.54 -0.70
CA PHE A 208 -9.89 11.48 -2.09
C PHE A 208 -10.23 10.19 -2.85
N THR A 209 -10.67 9.15 -2.15
CA THR A 209 -11.18 7.90 -2.74
C THR A 209 -12.70 7.78 -2.59
N GLU A 210 -13.33 7.02 -3.48
CA GLU A 210 -14.78 6.80 -3.42
C GLU A 210 -15.18 5.81 -2.31
N ASN A 211 -14.27 4.93 -1.91
CA ASN A 211 -14.49 3.91 -0.91
C ASN A 211 -13.16 3.43 -0.31
N ILE A 212 -13.23 2.82 0.87
CA ILE A 212 -12.07 2.27 1.60
C ILE A 212 -12.40 0.84 2.00
N ILE A 213 -11.56 -0.10 1.57
CA ILE A 213 -11.70 -1.51 1.89
C ILE A 213 -10.95 -1.81 3.20
N HIS A 214 -11.71 -2.00 4.26
CA HIS A 214 -11.18 -2.32 5.59
C HIS A 214 -11.00 -3.82 5.78
N LEU A 215 -9.76 -4.29 5.82
CA LEU A 215 -9.45 -5.64 6.28
C LEU A 215 -9.52 -5.69 7.80
N TYR A 216 -10.71 -5.97 8.30
CA TYR A 216 -11.03 -5.90 9.73
C TYR A 216 -10.87 -7.25 10.41
N LEU A 217 -9.99 -7.32 11.42
CA LEU A 217 -9.83 -8.54 12.22
C LEU A 217 -10.88 -8.60 13.34
N ALA A 218 -11.72 -9.63 13.32
CA ALA A 218 -12.74 -9.90 14.33
C ALA A 218 -12.82 -11.40 14.63
N ARG A 219 -13.30 -11.75 15.83
CA ARG A 219 -13.52 -13.15 16.22
C ARG A 219 -14.95 -13.57 15.95
N ILE A 220 -15.15 -14.68 15.27
CA ILE A 220 -16.49 -15.25 15.06
C ILE A 220 -17.10 -15.59 16.42
N GLU A 221 -18.38 -15.27 16.62
CA GLU A 221 -19.09 -15.65 17.84
C GLU A 221 -19.02 -17.18 18.07
N GLY A 222 -18.61 -17.60 19.27
CA GLY A 222 -18.40 -19.01 19.60
C GLY A 222 -17.04 -19.60 19.20
N SER A 223 -16.14 -18.82 18.59
CA SER A 223 -14.77 -19.26 18.31
C SER A 223 -13.93 -19.46 19.58
N ASN A 224 -12.96 -20.39 19.52
CA ASN A 224 -11.97 -20.62 20.59
C ASN A 224 -11.19 -19.34 20.94
N TYR A 225 -10.69 -19.26 22.19
CA TYR A 225 -9.80 -18.19 22.66
C TYR A 225 -8.57 -18.03 21.74
N GLY A 226 -8.07 -16.79 21.63
CA GLY A 226 -6.89 -16.46 20.83
C GLY A 226 -5.63 -17.13 21.39
N THR A 227 -4.57 -17.15 20.57
CA THR A 227 -3.22 -17.56 20.96
C THR A 227 -2.31 -16.36 21.07
#